data_AF-A0A2A9M9Y8-F1
#
_entry.id   AF-A0A2A9M9Y8-F1
#
_cell.length_a   1.000
_cell.length_b   1.000
_cell.length_c   1.000
_cell.angle_alpha   90.00
_cell.angle_beta   90.00
_cell.angle_gamma   90.00
#
_symmetry.space_group_name_H-M   'P 1'
#
loop_
_entity.id
_entity.type
_entity.pdbx_description
1 polymer ?
#
loop_
_entity_poly.entity_id
_entity_poly.type
_entity_poly.pdbx_seq_one_letter_code
_entity_poly.pdbx_strand_id
1 'polypeptide(L)'
;MEAERFFSHNCREELQGHVSCAKVFLEQHVKFGTPYAPGSTDGADPCKTARSLYMKCMQQRKKDGLDGDKVALSMAQFSGPPKPCEMELSMHGNCVGIQLERTQKLGEKYWTQGGEDKCLTTRANYEQCMYRSMRGDTDSGNERWESAELERNIGHLQVRLPNK
;
A
#
# COMPACT_ATOMS: atom_id res chain seq x y z
N MET A 1 -24.67 9.85 18.68
CA MET A 1 -23.55 9.94 19.64
C MET A 1 -22.29 9.50 18.90
N GLU A 2 -21.51 10.44 18.37
CA GLU A 2 -20.16 10.13 17.92
C GLU A 2 -19.29 9.98 19.18
N ALA A 3 -18.71 8.80 19.39
CA ALA A 3 -17.71 8.63 20.44
C ALA A 3 -16.54 9.57 20.14
N GLU A 4 -16.09 10.33 21.14
CA GLU A 4 -14.87 11.13 21.06
C GLU A 4 -13.70 10.16 20.79
N ARG A 5 -13.31 10.06 19.52
CA ARG A 5 -12.22 9.20 19.10
C ARG A 5 -10.93 9.92 19.46
N PHE A 6 -10.22 9.41 20.46
CA PHE A 6 -8.89 9.89 20.82
C PHE A 6 -7.91 9.50 19.72
N PHE A 7 -7.32 10.51 19.07
CA PHE A 7 -6.24 10.30 18.10
C PHE A 7 -4.89 10.21 18.81
N SER A 8 -3.94 9.50 18.22
CA SER A 8 -2.58 9.52 18.71
C SER A 8 -2.00 10.94 18.61
N HIS A 9 -1.22 11.38 19.62
CA HIS A 9 -0.67 12.75 19.66
C HIS A 9 0.16 13.08 18.41
N ASN A 10 0.71 12.09 17.72
CA ASN A 10 1.53 12.29 16.52
C ASN A 10 0.91 11.76 15.22
N CYS A 11 -0.34 11.29 15.24
CA CYS A 11 -1.03 10.69 14.08
C CYS A 11 -0.37 9.45 13.47
N ARG A 12 0.58 8.83 14.18
CA ARG A 12 1.39 7.73 13.63
C ARG A 12 0.58 6.44 13.49
N GLU A 13 -0.31 6.17 14.45
CA GLU A 13 -1.16 4.98 14.41
C GLU A 13 -2.12 5.03 13.22
N GLU A 14 -2.67 6.20 12.94
CA GLU A 14 -3.57 6.45 11.84
C GLU A 14 -2.86 6.34 10.48
N LEU A 15 -1.63 6.85 10.39
CA LEU A 15 -0.76 6.68 9.21
C LEU A 15 -0.45 5.19 8.98
N GLN A 16 -0.05 4.47 10.03
CA GLN A 16 0.23 3.04 9.97
C GLN A 16 -1.01 2.24 9.61
N GLY A 17 -2.19 2.59 10.12
CA GLY A 17 -3.45 1.96 9.76
C GLY A 17 -3.76 2.09 8.27
N HIS A 18 -3.48 3.25 7.68
CA HIS A 18 -3.60 3.46 6.24
C HIS A 18 -2.57 2.68 5.43
N VAL A 19 -1.30 2.69 5.84
CA VAL A 19 -0.24 1.91 5.17
C VAL A 19 -0.55 0.41 5.21
N SER A 20 -0.98 -0.12 6.35
CA SER A 20 -1.38 -1.51 6.51
C SER A 20 -2.57 -1.87 5.63
N CYS A 21 -3.59 -0.99 5.54
CA CYS A 21 -4.69 -1.17 4.60
C CYS A 21 -4.18 -1.29 3.15
N ALA A 22 -3.33 -0.35 2.73
CA ALA A 22 -2.78 -0.35 1.37
C ALA A 22 -1.95 -1.61 1.05
N LYS A 23 -1.19 -2.12 2.02
CA LYS A 23 -0.46 -3.40 1.88
C LYS A 23 -1.41 -4.59 1.71
N VAL A 24 -2.42 -4.72 2.58
CA VAL A 24 -3.38 -5.83 2.53
C VAL A 24 -4.14 -5.85 1.19
N PHE A 25 -4.59 -4.69 0.71
CA PHE A 25 -5.29 -4.63 -0.57
C PHE A 25 -4.37 -4.86 -1.77
N LEU A 26 -3.06 -4.55 -1.66
CA LEU A 26 -2.11 -4.94 -2.69
C LEU A 26 -1.88 -6.47 -2.70
N GLU A 27 -1.78 -7.10 -1.53
CA GLU A 27 -1.73 -8.57 -1.43
C GLU A 27 -2.99 -9.21 -2.06
N GLN A 28 -4.18 -8.68 -1.75
CA GLN A 28 -5.44 -9.16 -2.32
C GLN A 28 -5.54 -8.88 -3.82
N HIS A 29 -5.01 -7.75 -4.29
CA HIS A 29 -4.96 -7.44 -5.71
C HIS A 29 -4.15 -8.51 -6.43
N VAL A 30 -2.96 -8.81 -5.92
CA VAL A 30 -2.10 -9.82 -6.53
C VAL A 30 -2.74 -11.20 -6.51
N LYS A 31 -3.31 -11.61 -5.38
CA LYS A 31 -3.86 -12.97 -5.22
C LYS A 31 -5.19 -13.21 -5.91
N PHE A 32 -6.04 -12.18 -5.98
CA PHE A 32 -7.46 -12.36 -6.33
C PHE A 32 -7.96 -11.39 -7.41
N GLY A 33 -7.09 -10.52 -7.94
CA GLY A 33 -7.49 -9.52 -8.94
C GLY A 33 -8.40 -8.43 -8.39
N THR A 34 -8.46 -8.26 -7.07
CA THR A 34 -9.24 -7.16 -6.48
C THR A 34 -8.72 -5.81 -6.97
N PRO A 35 -9.59 -4.83 -7.29
CA PRO A 35 -9.14 -3.52 -7.76
C PRO A 35 -8.24 -2.83 -6.73
N TYR A 36 -7.04 -2.48 -7.15
CA TYR A 36 -6.10 -1.72 -6.33
C TYR A 36 -6.09 -0.24 -6.72
N ALA A 37 -6.96 0.54 -6.08
CA ALA A 37 -7.11 1.97 -6.35
C ALA A 37 -7.13 2.83 -5.07
N PRO A 38 -6.15 2.67 -4.14
CA PRO A 38 -6.07 3.53 -2.97
C PRO A 38 -5.98 5.00 -3.39
N GLY A 39 -6.77 5.84 -2.74
CA GLY A 39 -6.86 7.27 -3.06
C GLY A 39 -7.89 7.67 -4.12
N SER A 40 -8.54 6.72 -4.80
CA SER A 40 -9.59 7.01 -5.78
C SER A 40 -10.75 7.84 -5.19
N THR A 41 -11.42 8.59 -6.06
CA THR A 41 -12.53 9.51 -5.69
C THR A 41 -13.92 8.87 -5.81
N ASP A 42 -14.03 7.78 -6.57
CA ASP A 42 -15.28 7.12 -6.99
C ASP A 42 -15.74 5.97 -6.08
N GLY A 43 -15.23 5.93 -4.83
CA GLY A 43 -15.57 4.86 -3.88
C GLY A 43 -14.77 3.56 -4.09
N ALA A 44 -13.94 3.48 -5.13
CA ALA A 44 -13.01 2.38 -5.33
C ALA A 44 -11.75 2.43 -4.45
N ASP A 45 -11.68 3.39 -3.50
CA ASP A 45 -10.61 3.49 -2.51
C ASP A 45 -10.93 2.64 -1.28
N PRO A 46 -10.44 1.40 -1.19
CA PRO A 46 -10.72 0.53 -0.04
C PRO A 46 -10.15 1.09 1.27
N CYS A 47 -9.18 2.00 1.17
CA CYS A 47 -8.50 2.60 2.31
C CYS A 47 -9.01 4.01 2.63
N LYS A 48 -10.13 4.44 2.02
CA LYS A 48 -10.72 5.79 2.24
C LYS A 48 -10.92 6.11 3.72
N THR A 49 -11.43 5.15 4.50
CA THR A 49 -11.66 5.34 5.94
C THR A 49 -10.35 5.55 6.70
N ALA A 50 -9.36 4.69 6.48
CA ALA A 50 -8.05 4.78 7.13
C ALA A 50 -7.32 6.08 6.74
N ARG A 51 -7.34 6.45 5.45
CA ARG A 51 -6.84 7.73 4.95
C ARG A 51 -7.52 8.92 5.64
N SER A 52 -8.84 8.88 5.76
CA SER A 52 -9.62 9.94 6.39
C SER A 52 -9.29 10.09 7.88
N LEU A 53 -8.99 9.00 8.59
CA LEU A 53 -8.58 9.06 9.99
C LEU A 53 -7.24 9.78 10.17
N TYR A 54 -6.25 9.49 9.32
CA TYR A 54 -4.98 10.21 9.35
C TYR A 54 -5.17 11.71 9.06
N MET A 55 -5.94 12.05 8.03
CA MET A 55 -6.22 13.46 7.70
C MET A 55 -6.95 14.20 8.83
N LYS A 56 -7.95 13.55 9.46
CA LYS A 56 -8.66 14.10 10.62
C LYS A 56 -7.74 14.32 11.82
N CYS A 57 -6.86 13.35 12.11
CA CYS A 57 -5.87 13.50 13.17
C CYS A 57 -4.95 14.70 12.91
N MET A 58 -4.39 14.81 11.70
CA MET A 58 -3.49 15.91 11.35
C MET A 58 -4.22 17.26 11.39
N GLN A 59 -5.50 17.31 11.00
CA GLN A 59 -6.32 18.50 11.15
C GLN A 59 -6.53 18.88 12.62
N GLN A 60 -6.74 17.90 13.50
CA GLN A 60 -6.87 18.13 14.93
C GLN A 60 -5.57 18.66 15.54
N ARG A 61 -4.43 18.03 15.24
CA ARG A 61 -3.10 18.50 15.68
C ARG A 61 -2.82 19.94 15.26
N LYS A 62 -3.24 20.33 14.05
CA LYS A 62 -3.10 21.70 13.56
C LYS A 62 -3.94 22.69 14.38
N LYS A 63 -5.17 22.31 14.76
CA LYS A 63 -6.01 23.12 15.67
C LYS A 63 -5.37 23.25 17.06
N ASP A 64 -4.70 22.21 17.52
CA ASP A 64 -4.05 22.15 18.83
C ASP A 64 -2.66 22.83 18.85
N GLY A 65 -2.19 23.36 17.70
CA GLY A 65 -0.91 24.06 17.59
C GLY A 65 0.33 23.17 17.59
N LEU A 66 0.16 21.86 17.34
CA LEU A 66 1.22 20.83 17.48
C LEU A 66 1.92 20.48 16.15
N ASP A 67 2.01 21.42 15.21
CA ASP A 67 2.39 21.18 13.80
C ASP A 67 3.91 20.92 13.57
N GLY A 68 4.69 20.71 14.64
CA GLY A 68 6.15 20.71 14.61
C GLY A 68 6.86 19.35 14.44
N ASP A 69 6.20 18.22 14.72
CA ASP A 69 6.92 16.94 14.81
C ASP A 69 6.91 16.11 13.54
N LYS A 70 8.12 15.78 13.08
CA LYS A 70 8.37 14.76 12.06
C LYS A 70 7.87 13.41 12.57
N VAL A 71 6.86 12.86 11.93
CA VAL A 71 6.47 11.46 12.15
C VAL A 71 7.54 10.59 11.51
N ALA A 72 8.40 10.00 12.34
CA ALA A 72 9.31 8.97 11.88
C ALA A 72 8.48 7.72 11.54
N LEU A 73 8.49 7.31 10.27
CA LEU A 73 8.09 5.96 9.89
C LEU A 73 9.00 4.99 10.65
N SER A 74 8.50 4.33 11.71
CA SER A 74 9.21 3.15 12.19
C SER A 74 8.87 1.98 11.32
N MET A 75 9.91 1.21 11.05
CA MET A 75 9.82 -0.15 10.58
C MET A 75 9.06 -0.95 11.64
N ALA A 76 7.97 -1.60 11.25
CA ALA A 76 7.35 -2.61 12.10
C ALA A 76 8.32 -3.81 12.17
N GLN A 77 8.67 -4.23 13.39
CA GLN A 77 9.36 -5.51 13.61
C GLN A 77 8.29 -6.61 13.54
N PHE A 78 8.27 -7.37 12.45
CA PHE A 78 7.46 -8.58 12.36
C PHE A 78 8.26 -9.76 12.94
N SER A 79 7.70 -10.39 13.96
CA SER A 79 8.20 -11.64 14.53
C SER A 79 7.64 -12.84 13.74
N GLY A 80 8.43 -13.32 12.79
CA GLY A 80 8.14 -14.52 12.00
C GLY A 80 9.14 -14.64 10.84
N PRO A 81 9.26 -15.81 10.21
CA PRO A 81 9.97 -15.91 8.94
C PRO A 81 9.32 -14.93 7.94
N PRO A 82 10.11 -14.13 7.21
CA PRO A 82 9.57 -13.15 6.28
C PRO A 82 8.70 -13.85 5.24
N LYS A 83 7.51 -13.31 5.00
CA LYS A 83 6.65 -13.78 3.91
C LYS A 83 7.38 -13.57 2.57
N PRO A 84 7.00 -14.32 1.51
CA PRO A 84 7.45 -14.00 0.17
C PRO A 84 7.20 -12.53 -0.16
N CYS A 85 8.22 -11.87 -0.71
CA CYS A 85 8.13 -10.48 -1.16
C CYS A 85 7.81 -9.44 -0.06
N GLU A 86 8.06 -9.76 1.22
CA GLU A 86 7.83 -8.85 2.35
C GLU A 86 8.66 -7.56 2.24
N MET A 87 9.85 -7.64 1.64
CA MET A 87 10.71 -6.48 1.40
C MET A 87 10.06 -5.51 0.41
N GLU A 88 9.62 -6.00 -0.74
CA GLU A 88 8.95 -5.21 -1.78
C GLU A 88 7.63 -4.64 -1.25
N LEU A 89 6.87 -5.42 -0.48
CA LEU A 89 5.63 -4.97 0.17
C LEU A 89 5.91 -3.84 1.17
N SER A 90 7.02 -3.95 1.90
CA SER A 90 7.46 -2.91 2.84
C SER A 90 7.94 -1.64 2.14
N MET A 91 8.69 -1.76 1.03
CA MET A 91 9.05 -0.62 0.18
C MET A 91 7.82 0.10 -0.36
N HIS A 92 6.82 -0.67 -0.79
CA HIS A 92 5.56 -0.11 -1.24
C HIS A 92 4.84 0.64 -0.13
N GLY A 93 4.66 0.02 1.05
CA GLY A 93 4.05 0.68 2.20
C GLY A 93 4.77 1.97 2.63
N ASN A 94 6.10 2.03 2.54
CA ASN A 94 6.86 3.25 2.78
C ASN A 94 6.52 4.35 1.77
N CYS A 95 6.45 4.02 0.47
CA CYS A 95 6.01 4.97 -0.55
C CYS A 95 4.61 5.52 -0.23
N VAL A 96 3.65 4.65 0.12
CA VAL A 96 2.28 5.06 0.48
C VAL A 96 2.27 6.06 1.63
N GLY A 97 3.03 5.78 2.69
CA GLY A 97 3.16 6.67 3.84
C GLY A 97 3.70 8.04 3.45
N ILE A 98 4.82 8.09 2.72
CA ILE A 98 5.45 9.33 2.26
C ILE A 98 4.48 10.16 1.39
N GLN A 99 3.74 9.53 0.49
CA GLN A 99 2.80 10.25 -0.38
C GLN A 99 1.62 10.82 0.39
N LEU A 100 1.12 10.09 1.40
CA LEU A 100 0.03 10.59 2.25
C LEU A 100 0.49 11.78 3.10
N GLU A 101 1.70 11.72 3.66
CA GLU A 101 2.29 12.84 4.40
C GLU A 101 2.53 14.07 3.50
N ARG A 102 3.02 13.87 2.28
CA ARG A 102 3.22 14.95 1.30
C ARG A 102 1.90 15.60 0.89
N THR A 103 0.87 14.80 0.64
CA THR A 103 -0.50 15.29 0.39
C THR A 103 -0.93 16.20 1.51
N GLN A 104 -0.72 15.79 2.76
CA GLN A 104 -1.13 16.59 3.91
C GLN A 104 -0.30 17.87 4.09
N LYS A 105 1.03 17.80 3.93
CA LYS A 105 1.92 18.95 4.16
C LYS A 105 1.88 19.97 3.03
N LEU A 106 1.80 19.50 1.79
CA LEU A 106 1.95 20.32 0.58
C LEU A 106 0.61 20.59 -0.12
N GLY A 107 -0.48 19.95 0.33
CA GLY A 107 -1.78 20.04 -0.35
C GLY A 107 -1.79 19.35 -1.72
N GLU A 108 -0.78 18.52 -2.02
CA GLU A 108 -0.72 17.77 -3.28
C GLU A 108 -1.86 16.74 -3.37
N LYS A 109 -2.21 16.35 -4.60
CA LYS A 109 -3.13 15.24 -4.82
C LYS A 109 -2.54 13.93 -4.29
N TYR A 110 -3.37 13.16 -3.59
CA TYR A 110 -3.00 11.84 -3.09
C TYR A 110 -3.09 10.80 -4.20
N TRP A 111 -1.97 10.11 -4.46
CA TRP A 111 -1.86 8.94 -5.32
C TRP A 111 -2.51 9.11 -6.70
N THR A 112 -3.73 8.59 -6.89
CA THR A 112 -4.44 8.48 -8.19
C THR A 112 -5.62 9.46 -8.32
N GLN A 113 -5.74 10.52 -7.51
CA GLN A 113 -6.82 11.52 -7.61
C GLN A 113 -6.82 12.31 -8.94
N GLY A 114 -7.10 11.63 -10.05
CA GLY A 114 -7.05 12.11 -11.43
C GLY A 114 -5.65 12.25 -12.01
N GLY A 115 -4.69 11.36 -11.66
CA GLY A 115 -3.30 11.48 -12.11
C GLY A 115 -2.49 10.18 -12.03
N GLU A 116 -1.18 10.29 -12.23
CA GLU A 116 -0.24 9.16 -12.26
C GLU A 116 -0.08 8.48 -10.90
N ASP A 117 0.07 7.16 -10.93
CA ASP A 117 0.39 6.38 -9.73
C ASP A 117 1.81 6.69 -9.22
N LYS A 118 1.88 7.54 -8.19
CA LYS A 118 3.12 7.95 -7.53
C LYS A 118 3.92 6.81 -6.87
N CYS A 119 3.30 5.64 -6.66
CA CYS A 119 3.93 4.44 -6.10
C CYS A 119 3.97 3.28 -7.09
N LEU A 120 3.81 3.56 -8.40
CA LEU A 120 3.78 2.56 -9.46
C LEU A 120 5.01 1.65 -9.42
N THR A 121 6.21 2.22 -9.27
CA THR A 121 7.47 1.45 -9.27
C THR A 121 7.51 0.45 -8.13
N THR A 122 7.17 0.86 -6.91
CA THR A 122 7.20 -0.06 -5.75
C THR A 122 6.06 -1.07 -5.81
N ARG A 123 4.91 -0.68 -6.37
CA ARG A 123 3.81 -1.62 -6.66
C ARG A 123 4.27 -2.69 -7.66
N ALA A 124 4.80 -2.27 -8.81
CA ALA A 124 5.24 -3.17 -9.87
C ALA A 124 6.34 -4.13 -9.39
N ASN A 125 7.26 -3.68 -8.54
CA ASN A 125 8.27 -4.54 -7.94
C ASN A 125 7.64 -5.65 -7.07
N TYR A 126 6.63 -5.31 -6.26
CA TYR A 126 5.92 -6.30 -5.45
C TYR A 126 5.13 -7.29 -6.31
N GLU A 127 4.39 -6.79 -7.30
CA GLU A 127 3.66 -7.64 -8.26
C GLU A 127 4.60 -8.59 -9.00
N GLN A 128 5.76 -8.10 -9.45
CA GLN A 128 6.77 -8.91 -10.13
C GLN A 128 7.40 -9.96 -9.20
N CYS A 129 7.71 -9.60 -7.95
CA CYS A 129 8.23 -10.55 -6.98
C CYS A 129 7.20 -11.67 -6.72
N MET A 130 5.94 -11.30 -6.48
CA MET A 130 4.88 -12.27 -6.23
C MET A 130 4.63 -13.16 -7.43
N TYR A 131 4.70 -12.61 -8.65
CA TYR A 131 4.62 -13.39 -9.87
C TYR A 131 5.70 -14.48 -9.95
N ARG A 132 6.96 -14.12 -9.69
CA ARG A 132 8.08 -15.08 -9.64
C ARG A 132 7.89 -16.11 -8.53
N SER A 133 7.44 -15.68 -7.36
CA SER A 133 7.17 -16.56 -6.22
C SER A 133 6.05 -17.56 -6.52
N MET A 134 4.99 -17.16 -7.23
CA MET A 134 3.88 -18.03 -7.61
C MET A 134 4.26 -19.00 -8.74
N ARG A 135 5.23 -18.65 -9.59
CA ARG A 135 5.79 -19.56 -10.61
C ARG A 135 6.67 -20.66 -10.06
N GLY A 136 7.07 -20.60 -8.79
CA GLY A 136 8.04 -21.53 -8.23
C GLY A 136 9.47 -21.28 -8.75
N ASP A 137 9.79 -20.07 -9.23
CA ASP A 137 11.16 -19.68 -9.64
C ASP A 137 12.16 -19.66 -8.44
N THR A 138 11.76 -20.19 -7.28
CA THR A 138 12.61 -20.45 -6.11
C THR A 138 13.45 -21.71 -6.34
N ASP A 139 14.53 -21.62 -7.15
CA ASP A 139 15.70 -22.52 -7.23
C ASP A 139 15.49 -24.07 -7.22
N SER A 140 14.26 -24.56 -7.31
CA SER A 140 13.93 -25.99 -7.26
C SER A 140 13.21 -26.33 -8.54
N GLY A 141 13.99 -26.81 -9.51
CA GLY A 141 13.46 -27.24 -10.79
C GLY A 141 12.45 -28.36 -10.62
N ASN A 142 11.16 -28.03 -10.76
CA ASN A 142 10.20 -28.96 -11.32
C ASN A 142 8.94 -28.23 -11.83
N GLU A 143 8.58 -28.62 -13.04
CA GLU A 143 7.20 -28.79 -13.52
C GLU A 143 6.47 -27.70 -14.32
N ARG A 144 5.84 -28.22 -15.37
CA ARG A 144 5.53 -27.61 -16.68
C ARG A 144 4.00 -27.53 -16.85
N TRP A 145 3.23 -27.34 -15.78
CA TRP A 145 1.78 -27.61 -15.85
C TRP A 145 0.84 -26.65 -15.09
N GLU A 146 1.18 -25.36 -14.95
CA GLU A 146 0.23 -24.35 -14.42
C GLU A 146 0.11 -23.05 -15.23
N SER A 147 0.52 -23.02 -16.50
CA SER A 147 0.60 -21.75 -17.25
C SER A 147 -0.74 -21.04 -17.47
N ALA A 148 -1.85 -21.76 -17.72
CA ALA A 148 -3.13 -21.13 -18.07
C ALA A 148 -3.94 -20.59 -16.86
N GLU A 149 -3.83 -21.25 -15.71
CA GLU A 149 -4.48 -20.80 -14.47
C GLU A 149 -3.68 -19.68 -13.82
N LEU A 150 -2.35 -19.78 -13.84
CA LEU A 150 -1.47 -18.68 -13.48
C LEU A 150 -1.70 -17.47 -14.38
N GLU A 151 -1.76 -17.61 -15.70
CA GLU A 151 -2.05 -16.50 -16.63
C GLU A 151 -3.41 -15.84 -16.37
N ARG A 152 -4.44 -16.62 -16.01
CA ARG A 152 -5.75 -16.09 -15.62
C ARG A 152 -5.70 -15.34 -14.28
N ASN A 153 -4.92 -15.84 -13.32
CA ASN A 153 -4.76 -15.28 -11.99
C ASN A 153 -3.77 -14.10 -11.92
N ILE A 154 -3.06 -13.79 -12.99
CA ILE A 154 -2.09 -12.67 -13.03
C ILE A 154 -2.41 -11.65 -14.13
N GLY A 155 -3.37 -11.93 -15.02
CA GLY A 155 -3.66 -11.08 -16.17
C GLY A 155 -4.09 -9.65 -15.80
N HIS A 156 -4.47 -9.44 -14.54
CA HIS A 156 -4.79 -8.13 -13.97
C HIS A 156 -3.58 -7.37 -13.40
N LEU A 157 -2.42 -8.02 -13.25
CA LEU A 157 -1.20 -7.36 -12.78
C LEU A 157 -0.66 -6.42 -13.85
N GLN A 158 -0.09 -5.28 -13.44
CA GLN A 158 0.45 -4.30 -14.39
C GLN A 158 1.89 -4.61 -14.81
N VAL A 159 2.37 -5.82 -14.54
CA VAL A 159 3.74 -6.25 -14.84
C VAL A 159 3.93 -6.29 -16.35
N ARG A 160 4.74 -5.38 -16.89
CA ARG A 160 5.31 -5.56 -18.22
C ARG A 160 6.36 -6.65 -18.13
N LEU A 161 6.02 -7.86 -18.58
CA LEU A 161 6.98 -8.93 -18.77
C LEU A 161 8.08 -8.44 -19.71
N PRO A 162 9.36 -8.41 -19.30
CA PRO A 162 10.44 -8.24 -20.25
C PRO A 162 10.46 -9.48 -21.16
N ASN A 163 10.25 -9.22 -22.46
CA ASN A 163 10.35 -10.13 -23.62
C ASN A 163 9.06 -10.89 -24.00
N LYS A 164 8.38 -10.36 -25.03
CA LYS A 164 8.09 -11.16 -26.22
C LYS A 164 9.31 -11.15 -27.12
#